data_AF-A0A085MZ91-F1
#
_entry.id   AF-A0A085MZ91-F1
#
_cell.length_a   1.000
_cell.length_b   1.000
_cell.length_c   1.000
_cell.angle_alpha   90.00
_cell.angle_beta   90.00
_cell.angle_gamma   90.00
#
_symmetry.space_group_name_H-M   'P 1'
#
loop_
_entity.id
_entity.type
_entity.pdbx_description
1 polymer ?
#
loop_
_entity_poly.entity_id
_entity_poly.type
_entity_poly.pdbx_seq_one_letter_code
_entity_poly.pdbx_strand_id
1 'polypeptide(L)'
;MEMKHLRQLISITGYAATIAEQHDPNLERSRRFRAGLEDISSAYRELYDQKSRDAKQLTTTSFFKRSNLTETDDEPQPSTSKHAGISCQS
;
A
#
# COMPACT_ATOMS: atom_id res chain seq x y z
N MET A 1 8.73 -11.62 2.01
CA MET A 1 8.68 -11.86 0.55
C MET A 1 8.71 -10.54 -0.20
N GLU A 2 9.60 -10.36 -1.19
CA GLU A 2 9.65 -9.14 -2.02
C GLU A 2 8.59 -9.16 -3.14
N MET A 3 8.19 -7.99 -3.64
CA MET A 3 7.21 -7.87 -4.72
C MET A 3 7.66 -8.57 -6.02
N LYS A 4 8.97 -8.60 -6.31
CA LYS A 4 9.53 -9.31 -7.46
C LYS A 4 9.27 -10.82 -7.38
N HIS A 5 9.36 -11.39 -6.19
CA HIS A 5 9.12 -12.82 -5.95
C HIS A 5 7.63 -13.16 -6.02
N LEU A 6 6.75 -12.26 -5.53
CA LEU A 6 5.30 -12.42 -5.67
C LEU A 6 4.87 -12.46 -7.14
N ARG A 7 5.37 -11.51 -7.95
CA ARG A 7 5.11 -11.48 -9.39
C ARG A 7 5.58 -12.77 -10.07
N GLN A 8 6.80 -13.20 -9.77
CA GLN A 8 7.36 -14.42 -10.34
C GLN A 8 6.54 -15.66 -9.98
N LEU A 9 6.11 -15.77 -8.72
CA LEU A 9 5.29 -16.88 -8.25
C LEU A 9 3.95 -16.94 -8.99
N ILE A 10 3.24 -15.82 -9.11
CA ILE A 10 1.98 -15.72 -9.86
C ILE A 10 2.17 -16.18 -11.31
N SER A 11 3.27 -15.76 -11.95
CA SER A 11 3.60 -16.20 -13.32
C SER A 11 3.87 -17.71 -13.41
N ILE A 12 4.63 -18.28 -12.48
CA ILE A 12 4.94 -19.72 -12.45
C ILE A 12 3.66 -20.54 -12.25
N THR A 13 2.78 -20.11 -11.34
CA THR A 13 1.51 -20.77 -11.08
C THR A 13 0.61 -20.79 -12.32
N GLY A 14 0.53 -19.67 -13.05
CA GLY A 14 -0.20 -19.63 -14.33
C GLY A 14 0.40 -20.57 -15.37
N TYR A 15 1.73 -20.61 -15.48
CA TYR A 15 2.41 -21.51 -16.41
C TYR A 15 2.20 -23.00 -16.07
N ALA A 16 2.27 -23.35 -14.78
CA ALA A 16 2.01 -24.71 -14.30
C ALA A 16 0.58 -25.17 -14.61
N ALA A 17 -0.40 -24.26 -14.49
CA ALA A 17 -1.79 -24.54 -14.88
C ALA A 17 -1.89 -24.84 -16.38
N THR A 18 -1.23 -24.05 -17.23
CA THR A 18 -1.20 -24.31 -18.68
C THR A 18 -0.54 -25.64 -19.03
N ILE A 19 0.56 -26.00 -18.35
CA ILE A 19 1.21 -27.31 -18.55
C ILE A 19 0.25 -28.44 -18.18
N ALA A 20 -0.43 -28.36 -17.04
CA ALA A 20 -1.37 -29.39 -16.61
C ALA A 20 -2.54 -29.53 -17.59
N GLU A 21 -3.02 -28.43 -18.17
CA GLU A 21 -4.08 -28.45 -19.18
C GLU A 21 -3.63 -29.09 -20.50
N GLN A 22 -2.39 -28.87 -20.91
CA GLN A 22 -1.85 -29.39 -22.17
C GLN A 22 -1.39 -30.85 -22.09
N HIS A 23 -0.90 -31.28 -20.93
CA HIS A 23 -0.15 -32.54 -20.80
C HIS A 23 -0.79 -33.58 -19.89
N ASP A 24 -1.80 -33.24 -19.08
CA ASP A 24 -2.51 -34.24 -18.28
C ASP A 24 -3.64 -34.87 -19.10
N PRO A 25 -3.57 -36.17 -19.42
CA PRO A 25 -4.66 -36.85 -20.14
C PRO A 25 -5.94 -36.96 -19.31
N ASN A 26 -5.88 -36.75 -17.99
CA ASN A 26 -7.05 -36.72 -17.13
C ASN A 26 -7.57 -35.27 -16.96
N LEU A 27 -8.60 -34.94 -17.74
CA LEU A 27 -9.21 -33.61 -17.73
C LEU A 27 -9.76 -33.18 -16.37
N GLU A 28 -10.34 -34.11 -15.60
CA GLU A 28 -10.90 -33.77 -14.28
C GLU A 28 -9.81 -33.49 -13.25
N ARG A 29 -8.72 -34.26 -13.29
CA ARG A 29 -7.53 -33.99 -12.46
C ARG A 29 -6.91 -32.65 -12.84
N SER A 30 -6.72 -32.40 -14.14
CA SER A 30 -6.19 -31.15 -14.67
C SER A 30 -7.02 -29.95 -14.22
N ARG A 31 -8.35 -30.05 -14.34
CA ARG A 31 -9.30 -29.02 -13.91
C ARG A 31 -9.18 -28.70 -12.41
N ARG A 32 -9.13 -29.73 -11.56
CA ARG A 32 -8.99 -29.54 -10.09
C ARG A 32 -7.63 -28.93 -9.74
N PHE A 33 -6.58 -29.36 -10.42
CA PHE A 33 -5.25 -28.80 -10.23
C PHE A 33 -5.20 -27.32 -10.62
N ARG A 34 -5.78 -26.97 -11.78
CA ARG A 34 -5.91 -25.57 -12.22
C ARG A 34 -6.69 -24.73 -11.21
N ALA A 35 -7.84 -25.20 -10.73
CA ALA A 35 -8.63 -24.48 -9.74
C ALA A 35 -7.81 -24.20 -8.46
N GLY A 36 -7.09 -25.19 -7.94
CA GLY A 36 -6.21 -24.98 -6.78
C GLY A 36 -5.07 -23.98 -7.05
N LEU A 37 -4.50 -23.98 -8.25
CA LEU A 37 -3.50 -22.99 -8.65
C LEU A 37 -4.09 -21.57 -8.80
N GLU A 38 -5.31 -21.46 -9.32
CA GLU A 38 -6.04 -20.18 -9.40
C GLU A 38 -6.29 -19.59 -8.01
N ASP A 39 -6.73 -20.41 -7.06
CA ASP A 39 -6.94 -20.00 -5.66
C ASP A 39 -5.63 -19.48 -5.03
N ILE A 40 -4.53 -20.22 -5.21
CA ILE A 40 -3.20 -19.82 -4.73
C ILE A 40 -2.76 -18.51 -5.39
N SER A 41 -2.92 -18.40 -6.71
CA SER A 41 -2.56 -17.20 -7.47
C SER A 41 -3.37 -15.98 -7.02
N SER A 42 -4.66 -16.16 -6.70
CA SER A 42 -5.52 -15.09 -6.17
C SER A 42 -5.01 -14.59 -4.83
N ALA A 43 -4.73 -15.49 -3.89
CA ALA A 43 -4.20 -15.13 -2.56
C ALA A 43 -2.88 -14.34 -2.66
N TYR A 44 -1.98 -14.75 -3.56
CA TYR A 44 -0.72 -14.01 -3.76
C TYR A 44 -0.88 -12.69 -4.52
N ARG A 45 -1.88 -12.56 -5.39
CA ARG A 45 -2.25 -11.27 -6.00
C ARG A 45 -2.76 -10.29 -4.96
N GLU A 46 -3.65 -10.72 -4.07
CA GLU A 46 -4.14 -9.88 -2.98
C GLU A 46 -3.00 -9.39 -2.08
N LEU A 47 -2.05 -10.29 -1.76
CA LEU A 47 -0.86 -9.92 -0.99
C LEU A 47 0.04 -8.92 -1.74
N TYR A 48 0.21 -9.09 -3.06
CA TYR A 48 0.95 -8.15 -3.89
C TYR A 48 0.30 -6.76 -3.90
N ASP A 49 -1.02 -6.72 -4.08
CA ASP A 49 -1.79 -5.47 -4.12
C ASP A 49 -1.76 -4.77 -2.76
N GLN A 50 -1.87 -5.52 -1.66
CA GLN A 50 -1.72 -4.97 -0.31
C GLN A 50 -0.34 -4.32 -0.13
N LYS A 51 0.73 -5.04 -0.45
CA LYS A 51 2.10 -4.49 -0.36
C LYS A 51 2.32 -3.27 -1.25
N SER A 52 1.75 -3.28 -2.45
CA SER A 52 1.81 -2.15 -3.37
C SER A 52 1.13 -0.92 -2.78
N ARG A 53 -0.04 -1.08 -2.14
CA ARG A 53 -0.74 -0.01 -1.44
C ARG A 53 0.06 0.52 -0.25
N ASP A 54 0.62 -0.36 0.58
CA ASP A 54 1.40 0.03 1.75
C ASP A 54 2.67 0.80 1.34
N ALA A 55 3.36 0.35 0.29
CA ALA A 55 4.52 1.04 -0.25
C ALA A 55 4.16 2.45 -0.76
N LYS A 56 3.03 2.59 -1.46
CA LYS A 56 2.52 3.89 -1.92
C LYS A 56 2.14 4.80 -0.75
N GLN A 57 1.45 4.28 0.27
CA GLN A 57 1.12 5.05 1.47
C GLN A 57 2.37 5.52 2.20
N LEU A 58 3.34 4.64 2.44
CA LEU A 58 4.60 5.01 3.09
C LEU A 58 5.33 6.10 2.29
N THR A 59 5.35 5.96 0.97
CA THR A 59 5.91 6.95 0.06
C THR A 59 5.19 8.30 0.23
N THR A 60 3.87 8.35 0.09
CA THR A 60 3.07 9.58 0.25
C THR A 60 3.23 10.21 1.63
N THR A 61 3.11 9.43 2.72
CA THR A 61 3.28 9.94 4.09
C THR A 61 4.69 10.48 4.32
N SER A 62 5.72 9.83 3.77
CA SER A 62 7.11 10.32 3.86
C SER A 62 7.30 11.64 3.10
N PHE A 63 6.67 11.79 1.94
CA PHE A 63 6.69 13.04 1.17
C PHE A 63 6.01 14.18 1.95
N PHE A 64 4.81 13.97 2.51
CA PHE A 64 4.13 14.99 3.29
C PHE A 64 4.85 15.36 4.59
N LYS A 65 5.46 14.38 5.28
CA LYS A 65 6.22 14.65 6.50
C LYS A 65 7.50 15.45 6.22
N ARG A 66 8.10 15.28 5.04
CA ARG A 66 9.23 16.10 4.59
C ARG A 66 8.81 17.54 4.28
N SER A 67 7.64 17.73 3.68
CA SER A 67 7.13 19.07 3.32
C SER A 67 6.78 19.93 4.55
N ASN A 68 6.37 19.31 5.65
CA ASN A 68 6.11 20.00 6.93
C ASN A 68 7.38 20.31 7.75
N LEU A 69 8.57 19.96 7.25
CA LEU A 69 9.86 20.25 7.90
C LEU A 69 10.60 21.38 7.16
N THR A 70 9.88 22.44 6.83
CA THR A 70 10.48 23.72 6.44
C THR A 70 9.89 24.75 7.39
N GLU A 71 10.76 25.33 8.22
CA GLU A 71 10.51 26.50 9.08
C GLU A 71 9.66 26.27 10.35
N THR A 72 10.30 25.68 11.37
CA THR A 72 9.99 26.03 12.76
C THR A 72 11.31 26.39 13.45
N ASP A 73 11.77 27.61 13.20
CA ASP A 73 12.75 28.27 14.07
C ASP A 73 12.49 29.78 14.11
N ASP A 74 11.22 30.16 14.26
CA ASP A 74 10.88 31.51 14.72
C ASP A 74 10.22 31.39 16.11
N GLU A 75 11.03 31.81 17.07
CA GLU A 75 10.72 32.12 18.46
C GLU A 75 9.31 32.74 18.61
N PRO A 76 8.45 32.27 19.53
CA PRO A 76 7.16 32.91 19.76
C PRO A 76 7.38 34.26 20.43
N GLN A 77 7.36 35.35 19.66
CA GLN A 77 7.37 36.70 20.20
C GLN A 77 6.14 36.91 21.11
N PRO A 78 6.32 37.40 22.35
CA PRO A 78 5.21 37.68 23.24
C PRO A 78 4.45 38.92 22.77
N SER A 79 3.19 38.74 22.38
CA SER A 79 2.30 39.83 21.98
C SER A 79 1.78 40.57 23.22
N THR A 80 2.29 41.76 23.50
CA THR A 80 1.77 42.63 24.58
C THR A 80 0.49 43.33 24.09
N SER A 81 -0.67 42.75 24.40
CA SER A 81 -1.96 43.45 24.32
C SER A 81 -2.10 44.41 25.50
N LYS A 82 -1.97 45.72 25.26
CA LYS A 82 -2.32 46.76 26.23
C LYS A 82 -3.83 46.99 26.19
N HIS A 83 -4.55 46.50 27.19
CA HIS A 83 -5.93 46.93 27.41
C HIS A 83 -5.90 48.36 28.00
N ALA A 84 -6.19 49.36 27.17
CA ALA A 84 -6.59 50.68 27.65
C ALA A 84 -8.04 50.57 28.13
N GLY A 85 -8.24 50.71 29.44
CA GLY A 85 -9.56 50.77 30.05
C GLY A 85 -10.30 52.03 29.58
N ILE A 86 -11.53 51.87 29.10
CA ILE A 86 -12.43 52.98 28.83
C ILE A 86 -13.57 52.87 29.83
N SER A 87 -13.51 53.73 30.84
CA SER A 87 -14.55 53.96 31.82
C SER A 87 -15.65 54.81 31.19
N CYS A 88 -16.87 54.28 31.08
CA CYS A 88 -18.05 55.08 30.78
C CYS A 88 -18.89 55.19 32.06
N GLN A 89 -18.91 56.40 32.63
CA GLN A 89 -19.91 56.85 33.60
C GLN A 89 -20.97 57.71 32.89
N SER A 90 -22.14 57.76 33.55
CA SER A 90 -23.34 58.59 33.32
C SER A 90 -24.43 57.93 32.48
#